data_AF-A0A848NA00-F1
#
_entry.id   AF-A0A848NA00-F1
#
_cell.length_a   1.000
_cell.length_b   1.000
_cell.length_c   1.000
_cell.angle_alpha   90.00
_cell.angle_beta   90.00
_cell.angle_gamma   90.00
#
_symmetry.space_group_name_H-M   'P 1'
#
loop_
_entity.id
_entity.type
_entity.pdbx_description
1 polymer ?
#
loop_
_entity_poly.entity_id
_entity_poly.type
_entity_poly.pdbx_seq_one_letter_code
_entity_poly.pdbx_strand_id
1 'polypeptide(L)'
;MSKVDVYVVLVDKENSRSNYQSREHIYELKKISELPIDTNILVIKDLDKGGQSKKYKDFLKKITPNKFEIIDDMSKFIVLNREGEVQLVTSYKDKEDNADWKNPKPMIKRIVLPLLEKRTR
;
A
#
# COMPACT_ATOMS: atom_id res chain seq x y z
N MET A 1 -7.68 -13.51 15.62
CA MET A 1 -7.98 -12.23 14.95
C MET A 1 -6.69 -11.43 14.83
N SER A 2 -6.25 -11.13 13.61
CA SER A 2 -4.99 -10.45 13.28
C SER A 2 -4.89 -9.07 13.95
N LYS A 3 -3.66 -8.64 14.28
CA LYS A 3 -3.37 -7.48 15.14
C LYS A 3 -2.98 -6.20 14.38
N VAL A 4 -3.20 -6.16 13.07
CA VAL A 4 -2.73 -5.10 12.16
C VAL A 4 -3.73 -5.00 11.02
N ASP A 5 -4.04 -3.78 10.55
CA ASP A 5 -4.79 -3.59 9.32
C ASP A 5 -3.81 -3.25 8.18
N VAL A 6 -3.90 -3.99 7.08
CA VAL A 6 -3.09 -3.75 5.87
C VAL A 6 -3.96 -3.05 4.84
N TYR A 7 -3.46 -1.95 4.28
CA TYR A 7 -4.16 -1.25 3.20
C TYR A 7 -3.29 -1.20 1.93
N VAL A 8 -3.92 -1.51 0.80
CA VAL A 8 -3.39 -1.19 -0.53
C VAL A 8 -4.09 0.06 -1.03
N VAL A 9 -3.32 1.10 -1.32
CA VAL A 9 -3.84 2.38 -1.81
C VAL A 9 -3.75 2.42 -3.32
N LEU A 10 -4.90 2.57 -3.97
CA LEU A 10 -5.04 2.79 -5.39
C LEU A 10 -5.47 4.23 -5.65
N VAL A 11 -5.01 4.81 -6.75
CA VAL A 11 -5.42 6.16 -7.18
C VAL A 11 -6.20 6.03 -8.47
N ASP A 12 -7.36 6.69 -8.57
CA ASP A 12 -8.23 6.65 -9.74
C ASP A 12 -8.62 8.09 -10.13
N LYS A 13 -9.01 8.30 -11.38
CA LYS A 13 -9.60 9.59 -11.77
C LYS A 13 -10.96 9.78 -11.11
N GLU A 14 -11.34 11.04 -10.93
CA GLU A 14 -12.72 11.37 -10.57
C GLU A 14 -13.65 10.77 -11.64
N ASN A 15 -14.69 10.08 -11.20
CA ASN A 15 -15.68 9.41 -12.06
C ASN A 15 -15.16 8.26 -12.96
N SER A 16 -13.92 7.79 -12.82
CA SER A 16 -13.45 6.57 -13.51
C SER A 16 -13.66 5.30 -12.68
N ARG A 17 -13.64 4.15 -13.36
CA ARG A 17 -13.55 2.80 -12.78
C ARG A 17 -12.28 2.06 -13.23
N SER A 18 -11.24 2.80 -13.65
CA SER A 18 -10.04 2.25 -14.30
C SER A 18 -9.26 1.27 -13.42
N ASN A 19 -9.41 1.36 -12.10
CA ASN A 19 -8.75 0.46 -11.16
C ASN A 19 -9.37 -0.93 -11.07
N TYR A 20 -10.35 -1.29 -11.92
CA TYR A 20 -10.96 -2.63 -11.93
C TYR A 20 -9.89 -3.74 -11.98
N GLN A 21 -8.96 -3.67 -12.95
CA GLN A 21 -7.92 -4.69 -13.09
C GLN A 21 -6.99 -4.77 -11.87
N SER A 22 -6.63 -3.64 -11.27
CA SER A 22 -5.82 -3.61 -10.05
C SER A 22 -6.56 -4.21 -8.85
N ARG A 23 -7.88 -3.99 -8.74
CA ARG A 23 -8.72 -4.58 -7.69
C ARG A 23 -8.83 -6.08 -7.88
N GLU A 24 -9.12 -6.54 -9.09
CA GLU A 24 -9.15 -7.97 -9.43
C GLU A 24 -7.82 -8.64 -9.11
N HIS A 25 -6.70 -8.01 -9.47
CA HIS A 25 -5.38 -8.54 -9.14
C HIS A 25 -5.17 -8.69 -7.63
N ILE A 26 -5.56 -7.71 -6.81
CA ILE A 26 -5.49 -7.81 -5.35
C ILE A 26 -6.39 -8.95 -4.83
N TYR A 27 -7.59 -9.12 -5.38
CA TYR A 27 -8.48 -10.23 -5.02
C TYR A 27 -7.88 -11.59 -5.38
N GLU A 28 -7.24 -11.72 -6.55
CA GLU A 28 -6.55 -12.95 -6.93
C GLU A 28 -5.38 -13.25 -5.99
N LEU A 29 -4.54 -12.25 -5.68
CA LEU A 29 -3.45 -12.41 -4.72
C LEU A 29 -3.94 -12.86 -3.34
N LYS A 30 -5.11 -12.38 -2.88
CA LYS A 30 -5.76 -12.87 -1.66
C LYS A 30 -6.20 -14.33 -1.77
N LYS A 31 -6.84 -14.72 -2.89
CA LYS A 31 -7.31 -16.10 -3.13
C LYS A 31 -6.16 -17.11 -3.08
N ILE A 32 -5.01 -16.77 -3.65
CA ILE A 32 -3.82 -17.63 -3.67
C ILE A 32 -2.94 -17.47 -2.43
N SER A 33 -3.42 -16.78 -1.38
CA SER A 33 -2.73 -16.56 -0.10
C SER A 33 -1.36 -15.86 -0.23
N GLU A 34 -1.16 -15.08 -1.29
CA GLU A 34 0.04 -14.27 -1.49
C GLU A 34 -0.07 -12.86 -0.88
N LEU A 35 -1.28 -12.45 -0.55
CA LEU A 35 -1.57 -11.31 0.31
C LEU A 35 -2.37 -11.76 1.55
N PRO A 36 -2.21 -11.05 2.68
CA PRO A 36 -3.07 -11.27 3.85
C PRO A 36 -4.55 -11.14 3.47
N ILE A 37 -5.38 -12.09 3.95
CA ILE A 37 -6.82 -12.15 3.65
C ILE A 37 -7.53 -10.84 4.04
N ASP A 38 -7.10 -10.24 5.15
CA ASP A 38 -7.60 -8.99 5.74
C ASP A 38 -7.08 -7.71 5.06
N THR A 39 -6.34 -7.80 3.95
CA THR A 39 -5.86 -6.62 3.22
C THR A 39 -7.03 -5.77 2.70
N ASN A 40 -7.16 -4.53 3.14
CA ASN A 40 -8.17 -3.60 2.70
C ASN A 40 -7.73 -2.83 1.44
N ILE A 41 -8.69 -2.41 0.60
CA ILE A 41 -8.41 -1.57 -0.58
C ILE A 41 -8.94 -0.17 -0.30
N LEU A 42 -8.05 0.83 -0.31
CA LEU A 42 -8.41 2.23 -0.28
C LEU A 42 -8.26 2.82 -1.67
N VAL A 43 -9.30 3.50 -2.17
CA VAL A 43 -9.24 4.18 -3.48
C VAL A 43 -9.30 5.68 -3.26
N ILE A 44 -8.25 6.39 -3.66
CA ILE A 44 -8.21 7.84 -3.69
C ILE A 44 -8.70 8.29 -5.07
N LYS A 45 -9.83 8.99 -5.11
CA LYS A 45 -10.35 9.66 -6.31
C LYS A 45 -9.66 11.00 -6.44
N ASP A 46 -8.63 11.01 -7.27
CA ASP A 46 -7.79 12.19 -7.47
C ASP A 46 -6.86 11.99 -8.68
N LEU A 47 -7.19 12.63 -9.80
CA LEU A 47 -6.29 12.81 -10.95
C LEU A 47 -6.91 13.91 -11.83
N ASP A 48 -6.53 15.18 -11.61
CA ASP A 48 -6.78 16.22 -12.61
C ASP A 48 -5.80 16.02 -13.77
N LYS A 49 -6.32 15.68 -14.94
CA LYS A 49 -5.66 15.73 -16.26
C LYS A 49 -4.18 15.29 -16.30
N GLY A 50 -3.84 14.14 -15.72
CA GLY A 50 -2.63 13.38 -16.08
C GLY A 50 -1.37 13.56 -15.22
N GLY A 51 -1.45 14.13 -14.02
CA GLY A 51 -0.32 14.22 -13.07
C GLY A 51 -0.57 13.56 -11.71
N GLN A 52 0.50 13.34 -10.93
CA GLN A 52 0.40 13.00 -9.50
C GLN A 52 -0.49 14.03 -8.81
N SER A 53 -1.49 13.53 -8.10
CA SER A 53 -2.64 14.33 -7.74
C SER A 53 -2.51 14.93 -6.34
N LYS A 54 -3.05 16.15 -6.16
CA LYS A 54 -2.81 16.97 -4.97
C LYS A 54 -3.34 16.31 -3.70
N LYS A 55 -4.52 15.68 -3.75
CA LYS A 55 -5.09 14.89 -2.64
C LYS A 55 -4.24 13.64 -2.35
N TYR A 56 -3.61 13.00 -3.34
CA TYR A 56 -2.69 11.88 -3.07
C TYR A 56 -1.47 12.34 -2.26
N LYS A 57 -0.83 13.44 -2.68
CA LYS A 57 0.31 14.01 -1.93
C LYS A 57 -0.10 14.48 -0.53
N ASP A 58 -1.23 15.17 -0.42
CA ASP A 58 -1.77 15.62 0.86
C ASP A 58 -2.13 14.44 1.77
N PHE A 59 -2.67 13.35 1.21
CA PHE A 59 -2.93 12.11 1.94
C PHE A 59 -1.64 11.53 2.50
N LEU A 60 -0.63 11.31 1.65
CA LEU A 60 0.67 10.77 2.08
C LEU A 60 1.28 11.61 3.18
N LYS A 61 1.26 12.94 3.04
CA LYS A 61 1.76 13.87 4.05
C LYS A 61 1.02 13.76 5.38
N LYS A 62 -0.28 13.53 5.36
CA LYS A 62 -1.10 13.40 6.59
C LYS A 62 -0.89 12.07 7.29
N ILE A 63 -0.77 10.98 6.53
CA ILE A 63 -0.68 9.65 7.12
C ILE A 63 0.74 9.28 7.54
N THR A 64 1.77 9.87 6.93
CA THR A 64 3.17 9.48 7.18
C THR A 64 3.72 10.26 8.38
N PRO A 65 4.10 9.60 9.50
CA PRO A 65 4.76 10.27 10.61
C PRO A 65 6.04 11.01 10.19
N ASN A 66 6.31 12.16 10.81
CA ASN A 66 7.49 13.00 10.52
C ASN A 66 8.85 12.29 10.65
N LYS A 67 8.90 11.14 11.33
CA LYS A 67 10.09 10.29 11.46
C LYS A 67 10.42 9.51 10.17
N PHE A 68 9.50 9.45 9.21
CA PHE A 68 9.68 8.78 7.93
C PHE A 68 9.81 9.79 6.80
N GLU A 69 10.61 9.45 5.79
CA GLU A 69 10.68 10.22 4.54
C GLU A 69 9.36 10.10 3.78
N ILE A 70 8.81 11.23 3.34
CA ILE A 70 7.60 11.25 2.49
C ILE A 70 8.05 11.23 1.03
N ILE A 71 7.87 10.09 0.37
CA ILE A 71 8.12 9.92 -1.07
C ILE A 71 6.77 9.87 -1.78
N ASP A 72 6.55 10.72 -2.78
CA ASP A 72 5.25 10.90 -3.45
C ASP A 72 5.01 9.98 -4.66
N ASP A 73 5.81 8.93 -4.80
CA ASP A 73 5.64 7.89 -5.82
C ASP A 73 4.40 7.04 -5.58
N MET A 74 3.99 6.32 -6.63
CA MET A 74 2.78 5.49 -6.61
C MET A 74 3.10 4.06 -6.12
N SER A 75 2.04 3.31 -5.78
CA SER A 75 2.12 1.90 -5.35
C SER A 75 2.84 1.73 -4.01
N LYS A 76 2.09 1.94 -2.93
CA LYS A 76 2.58 1.83 -1.56
C LYS A 76 1.80 0.80 -0.74
N PHE A 77 2.50 0.11 0.14
CA PHE A 77 1.93 -0.61 1.26
C PHE A 77 1.98 0.29 2.49
N ILE A 78 0.84 0.41 3.18
CA ILE A 78 0.74 1.12 4.46
C ILE A 78 0.33 0.09 5.50
N VAL A 79 1.13 0.02 6.56
CA VAL A 79 0.91 -0.90 7.69
C VAL A 79 0.55 -0.08 8.93
N LEU A 80 -0.60 -0.36 9.52
CA LEU A 80 -1.13 0.32 10.70
C LEU A 80 -1.25 -0.66 11.88
N ASN A 81 -0.79 -0.28 13.07
CA ASN A 81 -1.16 -1.04 14.27
C ASN A 81 -2.63 -0.80 14.64
N ARG A 82 -3.18 -1.54 15.62
CA ARG A 82 -4.58 -1.38 16.06
C ARG A 82 -4.93 -0.02 16.66
N GLU A 83 -3.93 0.76 17.06
CA GLU A 83 -4.12 2.12 17.57
C GLU A 83 -4.20 3.15 16.42
N GLY A 84 -4.09 2.68 15.16
CA GLY A 84 -4.09 3.53 13.98
C GLY A 84 -2.73 4.19 13.71
N GLU A 85 -1.67 3.77 14.39
CA GLU A 85 -0.33 4.30 14.18
C GLU A 85 0.35 3.63 12.99
N VAL A 86 0.86 4.44 12.08
CA VAL A 86 1.62 3.98 10.92
C VAL A 86 2.97 3.39 11.36
N GLN A 87 3.12 2.10 11.05
CA GLN A 87 4.34 1.33 11.28
C GLN A 87 5.26 1.32 10.06
N LEU A 88 4.70 1.44 8.85
CA LEU A 88 5.42 1.43 7.58
C LEU A 88 4.63 2.17 6.49
N VAL A 89 5.34 2.92 5.65
CA VAL A 89 4.88 3.40 4.35
C VAL A 89 5.97 3.07 3.33
N THR A 90 5.71 2.17 2.38
CA THR A 90 6.74 1.78 1.39
C THR A 90 6.92 2.83 0.29
N SER A 91 8.02 2.71 -0.43
CA SER A 91 8.39 3.49 -1.62
C SER A 91 9.13 2.63 -2.64
N TYR A 92 9.43 3.17 -3.82
CA TYR A 92 10.29 2.52 -4.78
C TYR A 92 11.68 2.15 -4.23
N LYS A 93 12.18 2.85 -3.20
CA LYS A 93 13.48 2.57 -2.56
C LYS A 93 13.48 1.26 -1.78
N ASP A 94 12.30 0.74 -1.43
CA ASP A 94 12.15 -0.53 -0.71
C ASP A 94 12.25 -1.75 -1.63
N LYS A 95 12.32 -1.55 -2.95
CA LYS A 95 12.53 -2.61 -3.93
C LYS A 95 13.97 -3.09 -3.91
N GLU A 96 14.17 -4.38 -4.18
CA GLU A 96 15.51 -4.92 -4.46
C GLU A 96 16.00 -4.48 -5.83
N ASP A 97 17.31 -4.46 -6.03
CA ASP A 97 17.92 -4.17 -7.33
C ASP A 97 17.39 -5.16 -8.37
N ASN A 98 16.95 -4.65 -9.52
CA ASN A 98 16.30 -5.39 -10.61
C ASN A 98 14.95 -6.05 -10.27
N ALA A 99 14.29 -5.67 -9.18
CA ALA A 99 12.95 -6.17 -8.87
C ALA A 99 11.93 -5.70 -9.92
N ASP A 100 11.15 -6.65 -10.44
CA ASP A 100 10.01 -6.34 -11.31
C ASP A 100 9.00 -5.49 -10.55
N TRP A 101 8.81 -4.26 -11.00
CA TRP A 101 7.86 -3.33 -10.40
C TRP A 101 6.41 -3.85 -10.44
N LYS A 102 6.11 -4.81 -11.33
CA LYS A 102 4.82 -5.49 -11.42
C LYS A 102 4.65 -6.61 -10.40
N ASN A 103 5.73 -7.09 -9.80
CA ASN A 103 5.71 -8.18 -8.83
C ASN A 103 6.04 -7.68 -7.42
N PRO A 104 5.02 -7.26 -6.63
CA PRO A 104 5.27 -6.77 -5.27
C PRO A 104 5.63 -7.88 -4.27
N LYS A 105 5.53 -9.17 -4.64
CA LYS A 105 5.67 -10.30 -3.71
C LYS A 105 6.98 -10.31 -2.91
N PRO A 106 8.17 -10.06 -3.51
CA PRO A 106 9.41 -10.05 -2.76
C PRO A 106 9.42 -8.98 -1.66
N MET A 107 8.93 -7.78 -1.99
CA MET A 107 8.85 -6.66 -1.05
C MET A 107 7.85 -6.94 0.09
N ILE A 108 6.68 -7.51 -0.22
CA ILE A 108 5.70 -7.93 0.78
C ILE A 108 6.33 -8.95 1.74
N LYS A 109 6.94 -10.03 1.20
CA LYS A 109 7.54 -11.09 2.03
C LYS A 109 8.67 -10.59 2.91
N ARG A 110 9.52 -9.69 2.40
CA ARG A 110 10.69 -9.18 3.13
C ARG A 110 10.36 -8.10 4.16
N ILE A 111 9.39 -7.23 3.89
CA ILE A 111 9.18 -6.01 4.68
C ILE A 111 7.82 -6.01 5.36
N VAL A 112 6.75 -6.40 4.66
CA VAL A 112 5.38 -6.32 5.18
C VAL A 112 5.09 -7.50 6.12
N LEU A 113 5.29 -8.75 5.68
CA LEU A 113 4.97 -9.94 6.48
C LEU A 113 5.67 -9.99 7.84
N PRO A 114 6.97 -9.63 7.98
CA PRO A 114 7.63 -9.64 9.28
C PRO A 114 7.02 -8.66 10.29
N LEU A 115 6.37 -7.59 9.83
CA LEU A 115 5.64 -6.66 10.70
C LEU A 115 4.29 -7.21 11.15
N LEU A 116 3.74 -8.19 10.43
CA LEU A 116 2.54 -8.93 10.81
C LEU A 116 2.86 -10.07 11.79
N GLU A 117 4.05 -10.66 11.67
CA GLU A 117 4.50 -11.81 12.48
C GLU A 117 5.24 -11.41 13.76
N LYS A 118 5.87 -10.23 13.82
CA LYS A 118 6.52 -9.73 15.04
C LYS A 118 5.50 -9.33 16.12
N ARG A 119 5.09 -10.29 16.94
CA ARG A 119 5.05 -10.23 18.42
C ARG A 119 4.42 -11.51 18.99
N THR A 120 5.22 -12.58 18.99
CA THR A 120 5.09 -13.69 19.95
C THR A 120 6.40 -13.77 20.73
N ARG A 121 6.57 -12.87 21.70
CA ARG A 121 7.41 -13.08 22.88
C ARG A 121 6.72 -12.40 24.05
#